data_AF-A0AAJ0U583-F1
#
_entry.id   AF-A0AAJ0U583-F1
#
_cell.length_a   1.000
_cell.length_b   1.000
_cell.length_c   1.000
_cell.angle_alpha   90.00
_cell.angle_beta   90.00
_cell.angle_gamma   90.00
#
_symmetry.space_group_name_H-M   'P 1'
#
loop_
_entity.id
_entity.type
_entity.pdbx_description
1 polymer ?
#
loop_
_entity_poly.entity_id
_entity_poly.type
_entity_poly.pdbx_seq_one_letter_code
_entity_poly.pdbx_strand_id
1 'polypeptide(L)'
;MQRSQLHSGQRTTVVAILGMLAMLNTGFVSGETFTGRLNGLRCAEDGQFCPVENLDAHLSFEQDFVLQQADGEYYFLSNVPRDTKVRHVRKKVKVVGTVIELYRSISVESLLVDGADGYREVWSPAAQLKAFDQIFSSGWKDGSTTSEQLGELR
;
A
#
# COMPACT_ATOMS: atom_id res chain seq x y z
N MET A 1 48.09 -57.73 35.08
CA MET A 1 47.11 -56.65 35.33
C MET A 1 47.65 -55.36 34.72
N GLN A 2 47.15 -54.93 33.55
CA GLN A 2 47.09 -53.51 33.15
C GLN A 2 46.17 -53.40 31.92
N ARG A 3 45.18 -52.51 32.02
CA ARG A 3 44.14 -52.23 31.01
C ARG A 3 44.60 -51.14 30.03
N SER A 4 43.85 -51.05 28.92
CA SER A 4 43.64 -49.88 28.04
C SER A 4 44.63 -49.76 26.88
N GLN A 5 44.26 -49.41 25.64
CA GLN A 5 43.18 -48.55 25.14
C GLN A 5 42.70 -49.05 23.75
N LEU A 6 41.38 -49.05 23.51
CA LEU A 6 40.76 -49.18 22.19
C LEU A 6 40.74 -47.80 21.52
N HIS A 7 41.36 -47.67 20.34
CA HIS A 7 41.21 -46.48 19.49
C HIS A 7 39.80 -46.45 18.88
N SER A 8 38.92 -45.67 19.50
CA SER A 8 37.71 -45.13 18.89
C SER A 8 38.11 -43.98 17.98
N GLY A 9 37.99 -44.18 16.67
CA GLY A 9 38.21 -43.12 15.69
C GLY A 9 37.35 -43.34 14.47
N GLN A 10 36.60 -42.30 14.11
CA GLN A 10 36.32 -41.97 12.71
C GLN A 10 35.09 -42.63 12.06
N ARG A 11 33.89 -42.40 12.61
CA ARG A 11 32.63 -42.59 11.85
C ARG A 11 31.52 -41.60 12.24
N THR A 12 31.76 -40.29 12.18
CA THR A 12 30.64 -39.35 12.43
C THR A 12 30.90 -37.93 11.91
N THR A 13 31.18 -37.73 10.61
CA THR A 13 31.26 -36.35 10.08
C THR A 13 31.07 -36.24 8.56
N VAL A 14 29.97 -36.73 7.98
CA VAL A 14 29.65 -36.40 6.56
C VAL A 14 28.18 -36.05 6.29
N VAL A 15 27.22 -36.34 7.19
CA VAL A 15 25.79 -36.22 6.83
C VAL A 15 25.15 -34.86 7.15
N ALA A 16 25.88 -33.89 7.73
CA ALA A 16 25.27 -32.66 8.26
C ALA A 16 25.24 -31.44 7.31
N ILE A 17 25.63 -31.55 6.02
CA ILE A 17 25.78 -30.37 5.14
C ILE A 17 24.65 -30.23 4.10
N LEU A 18 23.84 -31.27 3.83
CA LEU A 18 22.79 -31.21 2.80
C LEU A 18 21.41 -30.68 3.28
N GLY A 19 21.24 -30.36 4.57
CA GLY A 19 19.93 -29.99 5.13
C GLY A 19 19.62 -28.49 5.19
N MET A 20 20.58 -27.61 4.91
CA MET A 20 20.49 -26.18 5.27
C MET A 20 20.31 -25.23 4.09
N LEU A 21 19.87 -25.72 2.92
CA LEU A 21 19.66 -24.91 1.71
C LEU A 21 18.20 -24.78 1.26
N ALA A 22 17.23 -25.19 2.09
CA ALA A 22 15.81 -25.24 1.70
C ALA A 22 14.92 -24.13 2.29
N MET A 23 15.47 -23.13 3.01
CA MET A 23 14.65 -22.18 3.81
C MET A 23 14.65 -20.72 3.33
N LEU A 24 15.12 -20.40 2.12
CA LEU A 24 15.25 -19.00 1.65
C LEU A 24 14.34 -18.63 0.46
N ASN A 25 13.15 -19.20 0.37
CA ASN A 25 12.11 -18.74 -0.56
C ASN A 25 10.89 -18.21 0.21
N THR A 26 11.11 -17.21 1.06
CA THR A 26 10.03 -16.26 1.38
C THR A 26 9.85 -15.39 0.13
N GLY A 27 8.91 -15.76 -0.74
CA GLY A 27 8.53 -14.93 -1.86
C GLY A 27 7.96 -13.61 -1.35
N PHE A 28 8.76 -12.56 -1.41
CA PHE A 28 8.24 -11.20 -1.33
C PHE A 28 7.48 -10.97 -2.63
N VAL A 29 6.15 -10.98 -2.57
CA VAL A 29 5.35 -10.29 -3.57
C VAL A 29 5.71 -8.81 -3.42
N SER A 30 6.65 -8.35 -4.23
CA SER A 30 7.10 -6.96 -4.24
C SER A 30 6.44 -6.29 -5.43
N GLY A 31 5.33 -5.59 -5.21
CA GLY A 31 4.85 -4.60 -6.17
C GLY A 31 5.94 -3.57 -6.44
N GLU A 32 6.00 -3.07 -7.67
CA GLU A 32 6.91 -2.00 -8.05
C GLU A 32 6.50 -0.71 -7.33
N THR A 33 7.48 0.11 -6.94
CA THR A 33 7.22 1.39 -6.27
C THR A 33 7.37 2.55 -7.25
N PHE A 34 6.26 3.23 -7.53
CA PHE A 34 6.19 4.42 -8.35
C PHE A 34 6.14 5.66 -7.47
N THR A 35 6.92 6.69 -7.81
CA THR A 35 6.92 7.96 -7.07
C THR A 35 6.45 9.09 -7.96
N GLY A 36 5.61 9.96 -7.42
CA GLY A 36 5.06 11.11 -8.15
C GLY A 36 4.21 11.99 -7.26
N ARG A 37 3.28 12.72 -7.86
CA ARG A 37 2.24 13.46 -7.16
C ARG A 37 0.87 13.03 -7.65
N LEU A 38 -0.12 13.04 -6.76
CA LEU A 38 -1.50 12.93 -7.21
C LEU A 38 -1.91 14.23 -7.91
N ASN A 39 -2.55 14.11 -9.06
CA ASN A 39 -3.01 15.24 -9.85
C ASN A 39 -4.41 14.99 -10.43
N GLY A 40 -5.13 16.05 -10.76
CA GLY A 40 -6.37 15.94 -11.55
C GLY A 40 -6.06 15.39 -12.94
N LEU A 41 -6.94 14.53 -13.45
CA LEU A 41 -6.76 13.91 -14.77
C LEU A 41 -6.60 14.97 -15.86
N ARG A 42 -7.48 15.98 -15.90
CA ARG A 42 -7.44 17.02 -16.93
C ARG A 42 -6.09 17.75 -16.96
N CYS A 43 -5.59 18.14 -15.80
CA CYS A 43 -4.29 18.80 -15.72
C CYS A 43 -3.15 17.89 -16.17
N ALA A 44 -3.20 16.61 -15.78
CA ALA A 44 -2.17 15.64 -16.12
C ALA A 44 -2.13 15.34 -17.63
N GLU A 45 -3.28 15.31 -18.31
CA GLU A 45 -3.37 15.21 -19.78
C GLU A 45 -2.61 16.34 -20.49
N ASP A 46 -2.63 17.54 -19.91
CA ASP A 46 -1.89 18.71 -20.39
C ASP A 46 -0.42 18.74 -19.91
N GLY A 47 0.04 17.71 -19.19
CA GLY A 47 1.40 17.65 -18.63
C GLY A 47 1.67 18.65 -17.51
N GLN A 48 0.63 19.26 -16.94
CA GLN A 48 0.73 20.30 -15.92
C GLN A 48 0.09 19.86 -14.60
N PHE A 49 0.50 20.50 -13.51
CA PHE A 49 -0.18 20.30 -12.24
C PHE A 49 -1.37 21.24 -12.09
N CYS A 50 -2.44 20.75 -11.47
CA CYS A 50 -3.61 21.58 -11.22
C CYS A 50 -3.25 22.81 -10.36
N PRO A 51 -3.84 23.98 -10.67
CA PRO A 51 -3.64 25.22 -9.93
C PRO A 51 -4.12 25.06 -8.49
N VAL A 52 -3.48 25.74 -7.53
CA VAL A 52 -3.86 25.63 -6.11
C VAL A 52 -5.02 26.55 -5.75
N GLU A 53 -5.28 27.53 -6.59
CA GLU A 53 -6.30 28.55 -6.53
C GLU A 53 -7.62 27.95 -6.99
N ASN A 54 -8.67 28.04 -6.16
CA ASN A 54 -9.96 27.40 -6.39
C ASN A 54 -9.85 25.89 -6.64
N LEU A 55 -8.82 25.25 -6.05
CA LEU A 55 -8.55 23.83 -6.21
C LEU A 55 -9.80 23.00 -5.91
N ASP A 56 -10.51 23.26 -4.83
CA ASP A 56 -11.73 22.51 -4.46
C ASP A 56 -12.81 22.52 -5.55
N ALA A 57 -13.07 23.68 -6.15
CA ALA A 57 -14.02 23.80 -7.25
C ALA A 57 -13.53 23.02 -8.47
N HIS A 58 -12.24 23.15 -8.81
CA HIS A 58 -11.63 22.42 -9.91
C HIS A 58 -11.69 20.89 -9.71
N LEU A 59 -11.30 20.38 -8.54
CA LEU A 59 -11.31 18.96 -8.20
C LEU A 59 -12.71 18.34 -8.19
N SER A 60 -13.76 19.15 -7.99
CA SER A 60 -15.15 18.67 -8.08
C SER A 60 -15.55 18.24 -9.49
N PHE A 61 -14.93 18.84 -10.52
CA PHE A 61 -15.19 18.54 -11.94
C PHE A 61 -14.22 17.53 -12.55
N GLU A 62 -13.18 17.12 -11.82
CA GLU A 62 -12.25 16.10 -12.27
C GLU A 62 -12.93 14.72 -12.29
N GLN A 63 -12.84 14.03 -13.42
CA GLN A 63 -13.40 12.68 -13.54
C GLN A 63 -12.63 11.70 -12.66
N ASP A 64 -11.30 11.84 -12.62
CA ASP A 64 -10.44 11.03 -11.78
C ASP A 64 -9.15 11.76 -11.38
N PHE A 65 -8.36 11.10 -10.54
CA PHE A 65 -7.04 11.53 -10.10
C PHE A 65 -6.01 10.47 -10.39
N VAL A 66 -4.85 10.91 -10.88
CA VAL A 66 -3.78 10.07 -11.42
C VAL A 66 -2.48 10.30 -10.67
N LEU A 67 -1.56 9.34 -10.74
CA LEU A 67 -0.16 9.56 -10.36
C LEU A 67 0.55 10.24 -11.53
N GLN A 68 1.00 11.47 -11.36
CA GLN A 68 1.84 12.14 -12.34
C GLN A 68 3.31 12.18 -11.88
N GLN A 69 4.20 11.77 -12.77
CA GLN A 69 5.65 11.74 -12.57
C GLN A 69 6.29 13.08 -12.96
N ALA A 70 7.58 13.24 -12.65
CA ALA A 70 8.29 14.50 -12.85
C ALA A 70 8.54 14.84 -14.33
N ASP A 71 8.53 13.83 -15.20
CA ASP A 71 8.63 13.93 -16.66
C ASP A 71 7.29 14.26 -17.33
N GLY A 72 6.20 14.32 -16.57
CA GLY A 72 4.86 14.64 -17.06
C GLY A 72 4.02 13.41 -17.39
N GLU A 73 4.61 12.21 -17.48
CA GLU A 73 3.86 10.97 -17.65
C GLU A 73 2.94 10.73 -16.46
N TYR A 74 1.79 10.10 -16.71
CA TYR A 74 0.82 9.82 -15.68
C TYR A 74 0.23 8.42 -15.80
N TYR A 75 -0.16 7.86 -14.65
CA TYR A 75 -0.82 6.57 -14.57
C TYR A 75 -2.13 6.69 -13.80
N PHE A 76 -3.18 6.06 -14.32
CA PHE A 76 -4.40 5.82 -13.56
C PHE A 76 -4.10 4.93 -12.35
N LEU A 77 -4.85 5.13 -11.27
CA LEU A 77 -4.71 4.34 -10.05
C LEU A 77 -5.98 3.54 -9.85
N SER A 78 -5.94 2.27 -10.28
CA SER A 78 -7.06 1.35 -10.12
C SER A 78 -7.10 0.77 -8.71
N ASN A 79 -8.28 0.30 -8.29
CA ASN A 79 -8.61 -0.17 -6.95
C ASN A 79 -8.60 0.91 -5.85
N VAL A 80 -8.01 2.09 -6.06
CA VAL A 80 -8.03 3.20 -5.09
C VAL A 80 -9.33 4.02 -5.23
N PRO A 81 -10.13 4.16 -4.16
CA PRO A 81 -11.33 5.00 -4.17
C PRO A 81 -11.03 6.46 -4.52
N ARG A 82 -11.90 7.09 -5.33
CA ARG A 82 -11.75 8.50 -5.75
C ARG A 82 -11.63 9.46 -4.56
N ASP A 83 -12.37 9.23 -3.49
CA ASP A 83 -12.36 10.05 -2.28
C ASP A 83 -11.02 9.99 -1.53
N THR A 84 -10.35 8.84 -1.57
CA THR A 84 -8.97 8.70 -1.08
C THR A 84 -8.01 9.52 -1.93
N LYS A 85 -8.14 9.47 -3.25
CA LYS A 85 -7.26 10.20 -4.16
C LYS A 85 -7.44 11.73 -4.04
N VAL A 86 -8.68 12.22 -4.01
CA VAL A 86 -8.97 13.67 -3.96
C VAL A 86 -8.40 14.34 -2.70
N ARG A 87 -8.45 13.66 -1.55
CA ARG A 87 -7.91 14.17 -0.26
C ARG A 87 -6.39 14.37 -0.27
N HIS A 88 -5.70 13.82 -1.26
CA HIS A 88 -4.25 13.83 -1.35
C HIS A 88 -3.74 14.44 -2.66
N VAL A 89 -4.59 15.14 -3.40
CA VAL A 89 -4.18 15.87 -4.61
C VAL A 89 -3.05 16.85 -4.30
N ARG A 90 -2.10 16.94 -5.23
CA ARG A 90 -0.84 17.70 -5.18
C ARG A 90 0.19 17.21 -4.16
N LYS A 91 -0.16 16.26 -3.27
CA LYS A 91 0.80 15.64 -2.36
C LYS A 91 1.74 14.71 -3.12
N LYS A 92 2.97 14.64 -2.65
CA LYS A 92 3.94 13.64 -3.11
C LYS A 92 3.51 12.28 -2.56
N VAL A 93 3.53 11.27 -3.40
CA VAL A 93 3.09 9.92 -3.05
C VAL A 93 4.07 8.87 -3.54
N LYS A 94 4.02 7.71 -2.89
CA LYS A 94 4.56 6.45 -3.39
C LYS A 94 3.38 5.50 -3.62
N VAL A 95 3.34 4.88 -4.77
CA VAL A 95 2.34 3.87 -5.14
C VAL A 95 3.07 2.56 -5.29
N VAL A 96 2.68 1.56 -4.50
CA VAL A 96 3.16 0.18 -4.66
C VAL A 96 2.10 -0.58 -5.45
N GLY A 97 2.50 -1.25 -6.52
CA GLY A 97 1.56 -2.02 -7.33
C GLY A 97 2.17 -2.56 -8.62
N THR A 98 1.29 -2.98 -9.54
CA THR A 98 1.67 -3.55 -10.84
C THR A 98 1.12 -2.70 -11.98
N VAL A 99 1.95 -2.35 -12.96
CA VAL A 99 1.51 -1.61 -14.16
C VAL A 99 0.71 -2.54 -15.07
N ILE A 100 -0.40 -2.03 -15.58
CA ILE A 100 -1.21 -2.60 -16.65
C ILE A 100 -1.05 -1.70 -17.86
N GLU A 101 -0.05 -2.00 -18.68
CA GLU A 101 0.39 -1.16 -19.81
C GLU A 101 -0.75 -0.80 -20.77
N LEU A 102 -1.64 -1.76 -21.06
CA LEU A 102 -2.78 -1.58 -21.97
C LEU A 102 -3.68 -0.40 -21.56
N TYR A 103 -3.78 -0.11 -20.26
CA TYR A 103 -4.66 0.94 -19.73
C TYR A 103 -3.90 2.11 -19.12
N ARG A 104 -2.55 2.12 -19.20
CA ARG A 104 -1.70 3.10 -18.50
C ARG A 104 -2.14 3.27 -17.04
N SER A 105 -2.34 2.14 -16.37
CA SER A 105 -2.90 2.09 -15.01
C SER A 105 -1.99 1.28 -14.10
N ILE A 106 -1.91 1.67 -12.84
CA ILE A 106 -1.28 0.87 -11.79
C ILE A 106 -2.41 0.21 -10.99
N SER A 107 -2.38 -1.12 -10.90
CA SER A 107 -3.16 -1.88 -9.92
C SER A 107 -2.52 -1.70 -8.56
N VAL A 108 -3.13 -0.85 -7.72
CA VAL A 108 -2.51 -0.40 -6.48
C VAL A 108 -2.68 -1.42 -5.36
N GLU A 109 -1.57 -1.73 -4.68
CA GLU A 109 -1.49 -2.56 -3.48
C GLU A 109 -1.34 -1.69 -2.22
N SER A 110 -0.62 -0.57 -2.32
CA SER A 110 -0.50 0.42 -1.25
C SER A 110 -0.30 1.83 -1.82
N LEU A 111 -0.98 2.81 -1.22
CA LEU A 111 -0.78 4.23 -1.48
C LEU A 111 -0.21 4.88 -0.22
N LEU A 112 1.00 5.44 -0.35
CA LEU A 112 1.67 6.18 0.72
C LEU A 112 1.78 7.65 0.36
N VAL A 113 1.47 8.52 1.31
CA VAL A 113 1.53 9.97 1.16
C VAL A 113 2.67 10.52 2.00
N ASP A 114 3.45 11.43 1.42
CA ASP A 114 4.52 12.14 2.11
C ASP A 114 3.97 13.11 3.16
N GLY A 115 4.55 13.09 4.35
CA GLY A 115 4.15 13.89 5.51
C GLY A 115 5.33 14.27 6.40
N ALA A 116 5.06 14.93 7.53
CA ALA A 116 6.11 15.43 8.43
C ALA A 116 7.02 14.30 8.96
N ASP A 117 6.45 13.14 9.26
CA ASP A 117 7.14 11.97 9.79
C ASP A 117 7.56 10.98 8.68
N GLY A 118 7.59 11.43 7.43
CA GLY A 118 7.86 10.62 6.25
C GLY A 118 6.60 10.06 5.59
N TYR A 119 6.78 8.97 4.84
CA TYR A 119 5.69 8.36 4.08
C TYR A 119 4.76 7.54 4.99
N ARG A 120 3.47 7.85 4.94
CA ARG A 120 2.42 7.12 5.66
C ARG A 120 1.48 6.44 4.68
N GLU A 121 1.20 5.15 4.90
CA GLU A 121 0.13 4.47 4.16
C GLU A 121 -1.22 5.13 4.47
N VAL A 122 -1.92 5.55 3.41
CA VAL A 122 -3.27 6.12 3.49
C VAL A 122 -4.33 5.17 2.96
N TRP A 123 -3.92 4.16 2.19
CA TRP A 123 -4.83 3.17 1.62
C TRP A 123 -4.10 1.90 1.21
N SER A 124 -4.75 0.76 1.44
CA SER A 124 -4.42 -0.55 0.88
C SER A 124 -5.70 -1.41 0.83
N PRO A 125 -5.80 -2.43 -0.04
CA PRO A 125 -6.95 -3.34 -0.06
C PRO A 125 -7.19 -4.01 1.29
N ALA A 126 -6.13 -4.39 2.00
CA ALA A 126 -6.21 -5.00 3.32
C ALA A 126 -6.76 -4.03 4.38
N ALA A 127 -6.29 -2.77 4.38
CA ALA A 127 -6.83 -1.75 5.28
C ALA A 127 -8.30 -1.44 4.99
N GLN A 128 -8.69 -1.38 3.71
CA GLN A 128 -10.08 -1.17 3.32
C GLN A 128 -10.98 -2.33 3.73
N LEU A 129 -10.55 -3.58 3.50
CA LEU A 129 -11.31 -4.77 3.92
C LEU A 129 -11.49 -4.80 5.44
N LYS A 130 -10.42 -4.50 6.20
CA LYS A 130 -10.51 -4.41 7.66
C LYS A 130 -11.49 -3.33 8.12
N ALA A 131 -11.48 -2.15 7.49
CA ALA A 131 -12.41 -1.08 7.81
C ALA A 131 -13.87 -1.49 7.48
N PHE A 132 -14.08 -2.17 6.35
CA PHE A 132 -15.38 -2.74 5.98
C PHE A 132 -15.85 -3.73 7.06
N ASP A 133 -15.02 -4.70 7.43
CA ASP A 133 -15.37 -5.69 8.45
C ASP A 133 -15.70 -5.04 9.80
N GLN A 134 -14.96 -4.00 10.20
CA GLN A 134 -15.26 -3.23 11.41
C GLN A 134 -16.63 -2.55 11.34
N ILE A 135 -16.95 -1.85 10.26
CA ILE A 135 -18.24 -1.16 10.10
C ILE A 135 -19.42 -2.15 10.10
N PHE A 136 -19.27 -3.28 9.41
CA PHE A 136 -20.35 -4.27 9.29
C PHE A 136 -20.47 -5.20 10.50
N SER A 137 -19.41 -5.37 11.29
CA SER A 137 -19.44 -6.09 12.56
C SER A 137 -19.89 -5.23 13.74
N SER A 138 -19.73 -3.90 13.68
CA SER A 138 -20.07 -2.96 14.76
C SER A 138 -21.55 -2.60 14.89
N GLY A 139 -22.48 -3.38 14.32
CA GLY A 139 -23.91 -3.13 14.47
C GLY A 139 -24.49 -2.02 13.59
N TRP A 140 -23.76 -1.43 12.63
CA TRP A 140 -24.32 -0.41 11.71
C TRP A 140 -25.65 -0.85 11.04
N LYS A 141 -25.85 -2.16 10.86
CA LYS A 141 -27.08 -2.74 10.31
C LYS A 141 -28.31 -2.69 11.23
N ASP A 142 -28.16 -2.52 12.54
CA ASP A 142 -29.25 -2.69 13.50
C ASP A 142 -29.96 -1.39 13.90
N GLY A 143 -29.47 -0.23 13.46
CA GLY A 143 -30.06 1.08 13.81
C GLY A 143 -30.05 1.39 15.31
N SER A 144 -29.41 0.55 16.12
CA SER A 144 -29.24 0.73 17.56
C SER A 144 -27.81 1.21 17.83
N THR A 145 -27.49 2.40 17.33
CA THR A 145 -26.53 3.22 18.06
C THR A 145 -27.21 3.53 19.40
N THR A 146 -26.94 2.71 20.41
CA THR A 146 -27.44 2.92 21.76
C THR A 146 -27.10 4.33 22.17
N SER A 147 -28.14 5.07 22.58
CA SER A 147 -28.09 6.45 23.07
C SER A 147 -27.11 6.70 24.23
N GLU A 148 -26.45 5.65 24.71
CA GLU A 148 -25.43 5.67 25.76
C GLU A 148 -24.14 6.40 25.33
N GLN A 149 -23.80 6.43 24.03
CA GLN A 149 -22.60 7.13 23.55
C GLN A 149 -22.79 8.63 23.27
N LEU A 150 -24.03 9.13 23.24
CA LEU A 150 -24.33 10.56 23.02
C LEU A 150 -24.42 11.36 24.34
N GLY A 151 -24.28 10.69 25.49
CA GLY A 151 -24.32 11.31 26.82
C GLY A 151 -22.99 11.93 27.29
N GLU A 152 -21.85 11.57 26.68
CA GLU A 152 -20.51 12.02 27.13
C GLU A 152 -19.94 13.20 26.32
N LEU A 153 -20.71 13.76 25.38
CA LEU A 153 -20.33 14.93 24.58
C LEU A 153 -21.19 16.17 24.90
N ARG A 154 -21.72 16.27 26.12
CA ARG A 154 -22.33 17.50 26.65
C ARG A 154 -21.50 18.09 27.77
#